data_AF-A0A9D7FPU4-F1
#
_entry.id   AF-A0A9D7FPU4-F1
#
_cell.length_a   1.000
_cell.length_b   1.000
_cell.length_c   1.000
_cell.angle_alpha   90.00
_cell.angle_beta   90.00
_cell.angle_gamma   90.00
#
_symmetry.space_group_name_H-M   'P 1'
#
loop_
_entity.id
_entity.type
_entity.pdbx_description
1 polymer ?
#
loop_
_entity_poly.entity_id
_entity_poly.type
_entity_poly.pdbx_seq_one_letter_code
_entity_poly.pdbx_strand_id
1 'polypeptide(L)' 'MASKKNSPVALPLNPEKIIDIDVSAEMRGSFLEYAYSVIYSRALPDARDGLKPVQRRI' A
#
# COMPACT_ATOMS: atom_id res chain seq x y z
N MET A 1 -33.93 -0.46 -30.31
CA MET A 1 -33.40 -0.24 -28.94
C MET A 1 -32.88 -1.57 -28.47
N ALA A 2 -31.58 -1.86 -28.47
CA ALA A 2 -30.55 -1.52 -27.48
C ALA A 2 -29.77 -2.85 -27.32
N SER A 3 -28.48 -2.97 -27.09
CA SER A 3 -27.32 -2.10 -27.16
C SER A 3 -26.14 -3.09 -27.33
N LYS A 4 -25.28 -2.82 -28.32
CA LYS A 4 -23.86 -3.20 -28.42
C LYS A 4 -23.39 -4.41 -27.59
N LYS A 5 -23.28 -5.60 -28.23
CA LYS A 5 -22.41 -6.69 -27.74
C LYS A 5 -20.96 -6.20 -27.87
N ASN A 6 -20.35 -5.87 -26.73
CA ASN A 6 -18.98 -5.42 -26.63
C ASN A 6 -18.06 -6.61 -26.95
N SER A 7 -17.35 -6.54 -28.08
CA SER A 7 -16.37 -7.53 -28.52
C SER A 7 -15.27 -7.70 -27.46
N PRO A 8 -14.85 -8.92 -27.09
CA PRO A 8 -13.71 -9.06 -26.21
C PRO A 8 -12.46 -8.61 -26.98
N VAL A 9 -11.81 -7.56 -26.49
CA VAL A 9 -10.52 -7.09 -26.99
C VAL A 9 -9.51 -8.20 -26.71
N ALA A 10 -8.91 -8.77 -27.76
CA ALA A 10 -7.81 -9.73 -27.62
C ALA A 10 -6.57 -8.95 -27.16
N LEU A 11 -6.27 -9.04 -25.87
CA LEU A 11 -5.05 -8.51 -25.27
C LEU A 11 -3.90 -9.52 -25.49
N PRO A 12 -2.65 -9.05 -25.70
CA PRO A 12 -1.51 -9.92 -25.92
C PRO A 12 -1.29 -10.84 -24.72
N LEU A 13 -1.07 -12.12 -25.00
CA LEU A 13 -0.84 -13.20 -24.04
C LEU A 13 0.54 -13.08 -23.39
N ASN A 14 0.73 -12.07 -22.55
CA ASN A 14 1.66 -12.22 -21.45
C ASN A 14 0.86 -12.88 -20.33
N PRO A 15 1.19 -14.11 -19.90
CA PRO A 15 0.61 -14.66 -18.68
C PRO A 15 1.19 -13.85 -17.52
N GLU A 16 0.65 -12.66 -17.31
CA GLU A 16 0.79 -11.98 -16.03
C GLU A 16 0.31 -12.98 -15.00
N LYS A 17 1.21 -13.31 -14.06
CA LYS A 17 0.91 -14.21 -12.96
C LYS A 17 -0.07 -13.48 -12.05
N ILE A 18 -1.35 -13.57 -12.38
CA ILE A 18 -2.45 -13.05 -11.57
C ILE A 18 -2.49 -13.93 -10.33
N ILE A 19 -2.13 -13.35 -9.19
CA ILE A 19 -2.22 -14.00 -7.89
C ILE A 19 -3.49 -13.48 -7.25
N ASP A 20 -4.47 -14.35 -7.09
CA ASP A 20 -5.64 -14.04 -6.29
C ASP A 20 -5.20 -13.95 -4.82
N ILE A 21 -5.40 -12.77 -4.23
CA ILE A 21 -5.10 -12.46 -2.84
C ILE A 21 -6.38 -12.04 -2.13
N ASP A 22 -6.56 -12.50 -0.90
CA ASP A 22 -7.64 -12.01 -0.06
C ASP A 22 -7.36 -10.56 0.34
N VAL A 23 -8.24 -9.65 -0.08
CA VAL A 23 -8.12 -8.21 0.19
C VAL A 23 -8.08 -7.94 1.69
N SER A 24 -8.83 -8.70 2.49
CA SER A 24 -8.87 -8.49 3.94
C SER A 24 -7.53 -8.83 4.62
N ALA A 25 -6.89 -9.91 4.19
CA ALA A 25 -5.56 -10.29 4.66
C ALA A 25 -4.48 -9.29 4.23
N GLU A 26 -4.47 -8.88 2.96
CA GLU A 26 -3.47 -7.96 2.40
C GLU A 26 -3.55 -6.57 3.05
N MET A 27 -4.77 -6.04 3.20
CA MET A 27 -4.99 -4.72 3.80
C MET A 27 -4.53 -4.67 5.26
N ARG A 28 -4.69 -5.76 6.02
CA ARG A 28 -4.21 -5.84 7.41
C ARG A 28 -2.68 -5.82 7.49
N GLY A 29 -2.01 -6.59 6.62
CA GLY A 29 -0.55 -6.62 6.53
C GLY A 29 0.02 -5.26 6.15
N SER A 30 -0.47 -4.69 5.04
CA SER A 30 -0.06 -3.38 4.54
C SER A 30 -0.31 -2.26 5.55
N PHE A 31 -1.45 -2.29 6.24
CA PHE A 31 -1.77 -1.30 7.27
C PHE A 31 -0.81 -1.40 8.47
N LEU A 32 -0.48 -2.61 8.92
CA LEU A 32 0.42 -2.83 10.04
C LEU A 32 1.85 -2.35 9.72
N GLU A 33 2.38 -2.66 8.53
CA GLU A 33 3.71 -2.21 8.11
C GLU A 33 3.78 -0.68 8.00
N TYR A 34 2.76 -0.06 7.42
CA TYR A 34 2.69 1.40 7.34
C TYR A 34 2.57 2.04 8.72
N ALA A 35 1.69 1.53 9.58
CA ALA A 35 1.49 2.04 10.93
C ALA A 35 2.79 1.96 11.75
N TYR A 36 3.51 0.83 11.67
CA TYR A 36 4.79 0.64 12.35
C TYR A 36 5.83 1.67 11.89
N SER A 37 5.96 1.86 10.58
CA SER A 37 6.89 2.84 9.99
C SER A 37 6.60 4.28 10.46
N VAL A 38 5.32 4.66 10.49
CA VAL A 38 4.87 6.00 10.92
C VAL A 38 5.11 6.23 12.41
N ILE A 39 4.78 5.25 13.26
CA ILE A 39 4.95 5.35 14.72
C ILE A 39 6.43 5.52 15.07
N TYR A 40 7.29 4.67 14.52
CA TYR A 40 8.71 4.63 14.87
C TYR A 40 9.49 5.84 14.35
N SER A 41 9.15 6.33 13.15
CA SER A 41 10.02 7.26 12.42
C SER A 41 9.53 8.71 12.38
N ARG A 42 8.30 8.99 12.81
CA ARG A 42 7.71 10.35 12.71
C ARG A 42 6.80 10.75 13.86
N ALA A 43 5.95 9.85 14.34
CA ALA A 43 4.81 10.25 15.17
C ALA A 43 5.18 10.47 16.64
N LEU A 44 6.08 9.65 17.21
CA LEU A 44 6.48 9.76 18.61
C LEU A 44 7.81 10.53 18.75
N PRO A 45 7.86 11.60 19.57
CA PRO A 45 9.13 12.23 19.94
C PRO A 45 9.96 11.26 20.78
N ASP A 46 11.26 11.23 20.53
CA ASP A 46 12.19 10.36 21.25
C ASP A 46 12.22 10.74 22.73
N ALA A 47 11.98 9.77 23.61
CA ALA A 47 11.79 9.99 25.05
C ALA A 47 13.02 10.62 25.74
N ARG A 48 14.18 10.61 25.08
CA ARG A 48 15.44 11.13 25.60
C ARG A 48 15.64 12.62 25.34
N ASP A 49 15.20 13.11 24.18
CA ASP A 49 15.54 14.45 23.68
C ASP A 49 14.32 15.34 23.41
N GLY A 50 13.11 14.78 23.31
CA GLY A 50 11.90 15.55 22.97
C GLY A 50 11.91 16.13 21.53
N LEU A 51 12.96 15.90 20.76
CA LEU A 51 13.16 16.41 19.41
C LEU A 51 12.65 15.42 18.36
N LYS A 52 11.86 15.93 17.40
CA LYS A 52 11.36 15.14 16.27
C LYS A 52 12.53 14.75 15.34
N PRO A 53 12.49 13.60 14.67
CA PRO A 53 13.58 13.13 13.79
C PRO A 53 14.03 14.14 12.71
N VAL A 54 13.14 15.05 12.29
CA VAL A 54 13.48 16.12 11.33
C VAL A 54 14.45 17.16 11.91
N GLN A 55 14.38 17.41 13.22
CA GLN A 55 15.20 18.40 13.93
C GLN A 55 16.59 17.85 14.30
N ARG A 56 16.78 16.51 14.27
CA ARG A 56 18.06 15.84 14.57
C ARG A 56 19.04 15.79 13.39
N ARG A 57 18.62 16.15 12.17
CA ARG A 57 19.40 15.98 10.93
C ARG A 57 20.07 17.28 10.44
N ILE A 58 20.44 18.20 11.35
CA ILE A 58 21.20 19.43 11.05
C ILE A 58 22.61 19.28 11.59
#